data_AF-A0A257K6S1-F1
#
_entry.id   AF-A0A257K6S1-F1
#
_cell.length_a   1.000
_cell.length_b   1.000
_cell.length_c   1.000
_cell.angle_alpha   90.00
_cell.angle_beta   90.00
_cell.angle_gamma   90.00
#
_symmetry.space_group_name_H-M   'P 1'
#
loop_
_entity.id
_entity.type
_entity.pdbx_description
1 polymer ?
#
loop_
_entity_poly.entity_id
_entity_poly.type
_entity_poly.pdbx_seq_one_letter_code
_entity_poly.pdbx_strand_id
1 'polypeptide(L)' 'PKVFIDVATTGEGKCPYCGTVYRLKAGEKLHSH' A
#
# COMPACT_ATOMS: atom_id res chain seq x y z
N PRO A 1 -17.81 2.10 2.96
CA PRO A 1 -16.68 3.02 2.69
C PRO A 1 -15.50 2.29 2.01
N LYS A 2 -15.09 2.76 0.82
CA LYS A 2 -13.88 2.29 0.15
C LYS A 2 -12.80 3.37 0.33
N VAL A 3 -11.57 2.95 0.62
CA VAL A 3 -10.40 3.84 0.73
C VAL A 3 -9.28 3.34 -0.15
N PHE A 4 -8.46 4.29 -0.59
CA PHE A 4 -7.25 4.03 -1.36
C PHE A 4 -6.05 4.23 -0.44
N ILE A 5 -5.15 3.26 -0.42
CA ILE A 5 -3.92 3.27 0.38
C ILE A 5 -2.77 3.30 -0.61
N ASP A 6 -1.99 4.38 -0.60
CA ASP A 6 -0.79 4.47 -1.43
C ASP A 6 0.32 3.64 -0.81
N VAL A 7 0.63 2.52 -1.45
CA VAL A 7 1.77 1.66 -1.14
C VAL A 7 2.88 1.81 -2.18
N ALA A 8 2.62 2.55 -3.26
CA ALA A 8 3.51 2.65 -4.41
C ALA A 8 4.69 3.59 -4.15
N THR A 9 4.43 4.70 -3.45
CA THR A 9 5.45 5.71 -3.17
C THR A 9 6.41 5.27 -2.06
N THR A 10 5.90 4.66 -1.00
CA THR A 10 6.63 4.36 0.25
C THR A 10 6.94 2.88 0.44
N GLY A 11 6.34 2.00 -0.36
CA GLY A 11 6.45 0.53 -0.21
C GLY A 11 5.48 -0.07 0.82
N GLU A 12 4.81 0.76 1.61
CA GLU A 12 3.80 0.37 2.59
C GLU A 12 2.83 1.50 2.92
N GLY A 13 1.62 1.15 3.36
CA GLY A 13 0.58 2.10 3.70
C GLY A 13 -0.42 1.52 4.71
N LYS A 14 -1.06 2.40 5.48
CA LYS A 14 -1.93 2.02 6.60
C LYS A 14 -3.40 2.31 6.31
N CYS A 15 -4.28 1.37 6.65
CA CYS A 15 -5.72 1.60 6.61
C CYS A 15 -6.12 2.63 7.70
N PRO A 16 -6.77 3.74 7.34
CA PRO A 16 -7.13 4.80 8.30
C PRO A 16 -8.21 4.37 9.30
N TYR A 17 -8.94 3.28 9.04
CA TYR A 17 -10.06 2.86 9.89
C TYR A 17 -9.66 1.81 10.92
N CYS A 18 -8.98 0.74 10.50
CA CYS A 18 -8.61 -0.37 11.38
C CYS A 18 -7.12 -0.40 11.72
N GLY A 19 -6.30 0.40 11.04
CA GLY A 19 -4.86 0.49 11.30
C GLY A 19 -4.02 -0.65 10.72
N THR A 20 -4.61 -1.58 9.96
CA THR A 20 -3.86 -2.63 9.24
C THR A 20 -2.82 -2.00 8.30
N VAL A 21 -1.59 -2.49 8.37
CA VAL A 21 -0.48 -2.05 7.51
C VAL A 21 -0.37 -3.01 6.32
N TYR A 22 -0.49 -2.46 5.13
CA TYR A 22 -0.27 -3.15 3.86
C TYR A 22 1.14 -2.84 3.37
N ARG A 23 1.88 -3.87 2.97
CA ARG A 23 3.28 -3.76 2.53
C ARG A 23 3.43 -4.49 1.20
N LEU A 24 4.21 -3.91 0.28
CA LEU A 24 4.62 -4.62 -0.92
C LEU A 24 5.53 -5.79 -0.54
N LYS A 25 5.48 -6.91 -1.27
CA LYS A 25 6.46 -7.97 -1.02
C LYS A 25 7.85 -7.48 -1.41
N ALA A 26 8.85 -8.00 -0.69
CA ALA A 26 10.24 -7.74 -1.00
C ALA A 26 10.57 -8.19 -2.44
N GLY A 27 11.13 -7.26 -3.23
CA GLY A 27 11.49 -7.50 -4.63
C GLY A 27 10.36 -7.31 -5.64
N GLU A 28 9.15 -7.00 -5.20
CA GLU A 28 8.00 -6.74 -6.07
C GLU A 28 8.10 -5.31 -6.62
N LYS A 29 8.23 -5.16 -7.95
CA LYS A 29 8.28 -3.86 -8.62
C LYS A 29 6.92 -3.53 -9.20
N LEU A 30 6.34 -2.42 -8.75
CA LEU A 30 5.13 -1.89 -9.36
C LEU A 30 5.43 -1.47 -10.80
N HIS A 31 4.70 -2.05 -11.74
CA HIS A 31 4.75 -1.65 -13.14
C HIS A 31 3.80 -0.46 -13.30
N SER A 32 4.36 0.72 -13.54
CA SER A 32 3.58 1.91 -13.89
C SER A 32 3.42 1.91 -15.42
N HIS A 33 2.18 1.77 -15.90
CA HIS A 33 1.83 1.95 -17.31
C HIS A 33 1.78 3.43 -17.68
#